data_AF-A0A101MFC9-F1
#
_entry.id   AF-A0A101MFC9-F1
#
_cell.length_a   1.000
_cell.length_b   1.000
_cell.length_c   1.000
_cell.angle_alpha   90.00
_cell.angle_beta   90.00
_cell.angle_gamma   90.00
#
_symmetry.space_group_name_H-M   'P 1'
#
loop_
_entity.id
_entity.type
_entity.pdbx_description
1 polymer ?
#
loop_
_entity_poly.entity_id
_entity_poly.type
_entity_poly.pdbx_seq_one_letter_code
_entity_poly.pdbx_strand_id
1 'polypeptide(L)'
;MSKPRDPVAGPDSPEPPFPIRLSGPVIKGFGRGSKDLGIPTANIPADDLSEKHPELTTGVYYGVVALDPKTYHHEASEGSTSTAVVLPAVLSIGYNPFYKNTVRSVEIHIMPALTEPSPTATGQEGQTKFNRLPDFYKTQLNLLILGYIRPEFDYVSLEALVEDIRVDCEVARESLLREDYKCYIVDSGKASGKVSEDRAWLKEKESCHSAGAMLIFCVICKRRKKIGCFSLIERVILSAGAMLIFSVYFQLTICPEGRKIYTFSSL
;
A
#
# COMPACT_ATOMS: atom_id res chain seq x y z
N MET A 1 -11.73 13.17 34.02
CA MET A 1 -10.71 12.19 33.59
C MET A 1 -11.40 11.24 32.64
N SER A 2 -10.94 11.16 31.39
CA SER A 2 -11.44 10.18 30.42
C SER A 2 -11.13 8.75 30.92
N LYS A 3 -12.01 7.80 30.61
CA LYS A 3 -11.78 6.38 30.87
C LYS A 3 -10.47 5.95 30.19
N PRO A 4 -9.61 5.13 30.83
CA PRO A 4 -8.47 4.52 30.15
C PRO A 4 -8.90 3.81 28.86
N ARG A 5 -8.12 3.94 27.79
CA ARG A 5 -8.39 3.27 26.50
C ARG A 5 -8.28 1.76 26.70
N ASP A 6 -9.17 1.02 26.03
CA ASP A 6 -9.10 -0.45 26.05
C ASP A 6 -7.79 -0.91 25.38
N PRO A 7 -7.12 -1.97 25.88
CA PRO A 7 -5.79 -2.36 25.42
C PRO A 7 -5.78 -2.99 24.02
N VAL A 8 -6.94 -3.37 23.50
CA VAL A 8 -7.15 -3.90 22.14
C VAL A 8 -8.35 -3.20 21.51
N ALA A 9 -8.41 -3.19 20.18
CA ALA A 9 -9.52 -2.65 19.42
C ALA A 9 -10.12 -3.69 18.46
N GLY A 10 -11.42 -3.58 18.21
CA GLY A 10 -12.16 -4.46 17.30
C GLY A 10 -12.45 -5.87 17.85
N PRO A 11 -13.23 -6.67 17.11
CA PRO A 11 -13.60 -8.05 17.44
C PRO A 11 -12.40 -9.02 17.47
N ASP A 12 -12.61 -10.28 17.87
CA ASP A 12 -11.54 -11.29 17.98
C ASP A 12 -10.92 -11.68 16.62
N SER A 13 -11.65 -11.46 15.53
CA SER A 13 -11.24 -11.70 14.15
C SER A 13 -11.66 -10.52 13.27
N PRO A 14 -10.94 -10.15 12.19
CA PRO A 14 -11.40 -9.09 11.30
C PRO A 14 -12.80 -9.33 10.74
N GLU A 15 -13.71 -8.37 10.95
CA GLU A 15 -15.08 -8.40 10.44
C GLU A 15 -15.28 -7.34 9.34
N PRO A 16 -16.25 -7.53 8.42
CA PRO A 16 -16.58 -6.54 7.41
C PRO A 16 -16.75 -5.12 8.00
N PRO A 17 -16.15 -4.10 7.39
CA PRO A 17 -15.58 -4.10 6.04
C PRO A 17 -14.11 -4.56 5.95
N PHE A 18 -13.49 -4.94 7.07
CA PHE A 18 -12.09 -5.37 7.08
C PHE A 18 -11.93 -6.81 6.59
N PRO A 19 -10.78 -7.13 5.96
CA PRO A 19 -9.65 -6.26 5.66
C PRO A 19 -9.84 -5.40 4.39
N ILE A 20 -9.32 -4.18 4.41
CA ILE A 20 -9.38 -3.23 3.26
C ILE A 20 -7.99 -3.03 2.66
N ARG A 21 -7.88 -3.13 1.34
CA ARG A 21 -6.63 -3.02 0.57
C ARG A 21 -6.45 -1.61 0.01
N LEU A 22 -5.37 -0.93 0.38
CA LEU A 22 -4.95 0.35 -0.21
C LEU A 22 -3.52 0.26 -0.72
N SER A 23 -3.23 0.86 -1.87
CA SER A 23 -1.90 0.83 -2.45
C SER A 23 -1.57 2.17 -3.09
N GLY A 24 -0.30 2.57 -3.00
CA GLY A 24 0.19 3.77 -3.68
C GLY A 24 1.67 4.04 -3.42
N PRO A 25 2.28 4.91 -4.24
CA PRO A 25 3.64 5.37 -3.98
C PRO A 25 3.66 6.25 -2.73
N VAL A 26 4.72 6.13 -1.93
CA VAL A 26 4.91 7.01 -0.76
C VAL A 26 5.21 8.43 -1.23
N ILE A 27 4.31 9.36 -0.90
CA ILE A 27 4.41 10.77 -1.25
C ILE A 27 4.83 11.61 -0.05
N LYS A 28 5.28 12.83 -0.31
CA LYS A 28 5.51 13.82 0.75
C LYS A 28 4.15 14.33 1.25
N GLY A 29 3.99 14.40 2.57
CA GLY A 29 2.84 15.07 3.18
C GLY A 29 2.92 16.59 3.07
N PHE A 30 1.91 17.27 3.61
CA PHE A 30 1.75 18.72 3.50
C PHE A 30 2.07 19.43 4.83
N GLY A 31 3.36 19.68 5.10
CA GLY A 31 3.77 20.60 6.19
C GLY A 31 3.44 20.15 7.63
N ARG A 32 4.15 20.76 8.60
CA ARG A 32 4.45 20.24 9.96
C ARG A 32 5.05 18.84 9.90
N GLY A 33 6.38 18.75 9.92
CA GLY A 33 7.08 17.48 9.88
C GLY A 33 6.65 16.64 11.07
N SER A 34 5.85 15.59 10.84
CA SER A 34 5.68 14.51 11.80
C SER A 34 7.04 13.95 12.23
N LYS A 35 8.05 14.03 11.34
CA LYS A 35 9.48 13.86 11.65
C LYS A 35 10.05 14.81 12.71
N ASP A 36 9.66 16.08 12.71
CA ASP A 36 10.07 17.08 13.69
C ASP A 36 9.40 16.81 15.05
N LEU A 37 8.20 16.22 15.04
CA LEU A 37 7.52 15.69 16.22
C LEU A 37 8.09 14.32 16.69
N GLY A 38 9.04 13.75 15.94
CA GLY A 38 9.62 12.44 16.22
C GLY A 38 8.77 11.24 15.79
N ILE A 39 7.66 11.47 15.09
CA ILE A 39 6.68 10.45 14.65
C ILE A 39 6.71 10.33 13.12
N PRO A 40 7.62 9.55 12.52
CA PRO A 40 7.69 9.49 11.06
C PRO A 40 6.44 8.81 10.48
N THR A 41 5.73 9.51 9.59
CA THR A 41 4.57 8.98 8.86
C THR A 41 4.80 8.98 7.35
N ALA A 42 4.42 7.88 6.69
CA ALA A 42 4.38 7.76 5.25
C ALA A 42 2.99 8.16 4.74
N ASN A 43 2.92 8.95 3.67
CA ASN A 43 1.65 9.34 3.05
C ASN A 43 1.47 8.54 1.76
N ILE A 44 0.24 8.11 1.45
CA ILE A 44 -0.12 7.52 0.14
C ILE A 44 -1.27 8.33 -0.49
N PRO A 45 -1.42 8.31 -1.83
CA PRO A 45 -2.56 8.91 -2.51
C PRO A 45 -3.89 8.36 -1.99
N ALA A 46 -4.89 9.24 -1.86
CA ALA A 46 -6.19 8.93 -1.28
C ALA A 46 -7.35 9.57 -2.07
N ASP A 47 -7.08 9.96 -3.32
CA ASP A 47 -8.01 10.68 -4.20
C ASP A 47 -9.33 9.92 -4.39
N ASP A 48 -9.26 8.60 -4.57
CA ASP A 48 -10.43 7.74 -4.79
C ASP A 48 -10.97 7.12 -3.49
N LEU A 49 -10.38 7.42 -2.33
CA LEU A 49 -10.71 6.74 -1.07
C LEU A 49 -12.18 6.91 -0.70
N SER A 50 -12.72 8.11 -0.88
CA SER A 50 -14.13 8.42 -0.57
C SER A 50 -15.11 7.71 -1.49
N GLU A 51 -14.73 7.44 -2.75
CA GLU A 51 -15.58 6.75 -3.73
C GLU A 51 -15.50 5.23 -3.57
N LYS A 52 -14.29 4.69 -3.43
CA LYS A 52 -14.04 3.24 -3.33
C LYS A 52 -14.33 2.67 -1.95
N HIS A 53 -14.12 3.46 -0.90
CA HIS A 53 -14.27 3.06 0.50
C HIS A 53 -15.05 4.10 1.32
N PRO A 54 -16.31 4.38 0.98
CA PRO A 54 -17.16 5.31 1.73
C PRO A 54 -17.35 4.90 3.21
N GLU A 55 -17.20 3.60 3.50
CA GLU A 55 -17.27 3.02 4.84
C GLU A 55 -16.13 3.44 5.77
N LEU A 56 -14.98 3.86 5.22
CA LEU A 56 -13.88 4.37 6.04
C LEU A 56 -14.23 5.77 6.51
N THR A 57 -14.44 5.95 7.81
CA THR A 57 -14.63 7.27 8.43
C THR A 57 -13.28 7.90 8.79
N THR A 58 -13.27 9.16 9.20
CA THR A 58 -12.03 9.74 9.76
C THR A 58 -11.71 9.11 11.11
N GLY A 59 -10.42 9.04 11.42
CA GLY A 59 -9.92 8.47 12.67
C GLY A 59 -8.67 7.63 12.50
N VAL A 60 -8.33 6.90 13.56
CA VAL A 60 -7.15 6.08 13.68
C VAL A 60 -7.51 4.62 13.49
N TYR A 61 -6.71 3.93 12.68
CA TYR A 61 -6.85 2.53 12.34
C TYR A 61 -5.53 1.79 12.57
N TYR A 62 -5.60 0.46 12.54
CA TYR A 62 -4.43 -0.41 12.54
C TYR A 62 -4.48 -1.41 11.39
N GLY A 63 -3.30 -1.88 11.01
CA GLY A 63 -3.17 -2.80 9.89
C GLY A 63 -1.75 -3.29 9.71
N VAL A 64 -1.47 -3.78 8.50
CA VAL A 64 -0.15 -4.27 8.12
C VAL A 64 0.24 -3.69 6.77
N VAL A 65 1.54 -3.51 6.57
CA VAL A 65 2.10 -2.90 5.37
C VAL A 65 3.23 -3.74 4.80
N ALA A 66 3.43 -3.62 3.49
CA ALA A 66 4.60 -4.13 2.81
C ALA A 66 5.12 -3.06 1.83
N LEU A 67 6.44 -2.85 1.84
CA LEU A 67 7.14 -1.96 0.92
C LEU A 67 7.73 -2.78 -0.24
N ASP A 68 7.75 -2.22 -1.45
CA ASP A 68 8.34 -2.90 -2.61
C ASP A 68 9.84 -3.18 -2.38
N PRO A 69 10.26 -4.46 -2.32
CA PRO A 69 11.63 -4.85 -2.03
C PRO A 69 12.63 -4.45 -3.14
N LYS A 70 12.15 -3.97 -4.30
CA LYS A 70 13.02 -3.40 -5.35
C LYS A 70 13.56 -2.03 -4.98
N THR A 71 12.80 -1.26 -4.20
CA THR A 71 13.11 0.14 -3.91
C THR A 71 13.43 0.37 -2.44
N TYR A 72 13.06 -0.57 -1.57
CA TYR A 72 13.39 -0.52 -0.15
C TYR A 72 13.86 -1.90 0.33
N HIS A 73 15.08 -1.95 0.86
CA HIS A 73 15.64 -3.15 1.48
C HIS A 73 15.55 -3.01 2.99
N HIS A 74 14.83 -3.92 3.64
CA HIS A 74 14.74 -3.98 5.09
C HIS A 74 16.00 -4.66 5.66
N GLU A 75 16.69 -4.00 6.60
CA GLU A 75 18.01 -4.41 7.11
C GLU A 75 18.00 -5.80 7.77
N ALA A 76 16.87 -6.25 8.30
CA ALA A 76 16.75 -7.60 8.90
C ALA A 76 16.80 -8.76 7.88
N SER A 77 16.97 -8.48 6.57
CA SER A 77 17.02 -9.47 5.50
C SER A 77 18.44 -9.80 5.03
N GLU A 78 19.45 -9.78 5.91
CA GLU A 78 20.77 -10.32 5.58
C GLU A 78 20.66 -11.84 5.29
N GLY A 79 20.69 -12.20 4.01
CA GLY A 79 20.73 -13.59 3.55
C GLY A 79 19.40 -14.19 3.06
N SER A 80 18.29 -13.44 3.03
CA SER A 80 16.98 -13.96 2.60
C SER A 80 16.46 -13.28 1.32
N THR A 81 15.91 -14.10 0.44
CA THR A 81 15.25 -13.81 -0.85
C THR A 81 14.50 -12.48 -0.93
N SER A 82 14.52 -11.84 -2.12
CA SER A 82 13.88 -10.56 -2.54
C SER A 82 12.35 -10.49 -2.33
N THR A 83 11.91 -10.72 -1.10
CA THR A 83 10.54 -10.85 -0.65
C THR A 83 10.20 -9.68 0.27
N ALA A 84 9.02 -9.09 0.07
CA ALA A 84 8.58 -7.97 0.87
C ALA A 84 8.34 -8.42 2.33
N VAL A 85 8.90 -7.66 3.28
CA VAL A 85 8.65 -7.85 4.70
C VAL A 85 7.32 -7.19 5.04
N VAL A 86 6.46 -7.92 5.76
CA VAL A 86 5.19 -7.40 6.25
C VAL A 86 5.40 -6.85 7.65
N LEU A 87 5.08 -5.58 7.87
CA LEU A 87 5.26 -4.87 9.14
C LEU A 87 3.92 -4.38 9.68
N PRO A 88 3.74 -4.34 11.01
CA PRO A 88 2.56 -3.73 11.62
C PRO A 88 2.56 -2.21 11.39
N ALA A 89 1.37 -1.61 11.38
CA ALA A 89 1.22 -0.17 11.22
C ALA A 89 0.00 0.39 11.98
N VAL A 90 0.15 1.63 12.43
CA VAL A 90 -0.96 2.54 12.78
C VAL A 90 -1.14 3.52 11.64
N LEU A 91 -2.38 3.92 11.37
CA LEU A 91 -2.64 4.94 10.37
C LEU A 91 -3.75 5.90 10.79
N SER A 92 -3.68 7.13 10.31
CA SER A 92 -4.75 8.12 10.38
C SER A 92 -5.38 8.29 9.01
N ILE A 93 -6.70 8.30 8.96
CA ILE A 93 -7.48 8.74 7.81
C ILE A 93 -8.16 10.05 8.21
N GLY A 94 -7.83 11.11 7.50
CA GLY A 94 -8.33 12.46 7.79
C GLY A 94 -8.63 13.23 6.52
N TYR A 95 -8.89 14.53 6.68
CA TYR A 95 -9.04 15.46 5.57
C TYR A 95 -7.83 16.38 5.46
N ASN A 96 -7.43 16.68 4.23
CA ASN A 96 -6.33 17.59 3.97
C ASN A 96 -6.80 19.07 4.05
N PRO A 97 -6.29 19.88 5.00
CA PRO A 97 -6.67 21.28 5.16
C PRO A 97 -6.35 22.15 3.93
N PHE A 98 -5.29 21.82 3.18
CA PHE A 98 -4.84 22.59 2.03
C PHE A 98 -5.80 22.52 0.84
N TYR A 99 -6.61 21.45 0.76
CA TYR A 99 -7.63 21.26 -0.27
C TYR A 99 -9.03 21.55 0.27
N LYS A 100 -9.17 22.52 1.18
CA LYS A 100 -10.48 22.89 1.79
C LYS A 100 -11.21 21.67 2.39
N ASN A 101 -10.47 20.67 2.89
CA ASN A 101 -11.01 19.42 3.42
C ASN A 101 -11.88 18.63 2.43
N THR A 102 -11.67 18.75 1.12
CA THR A 102 -12.41 17.95 0.12
C THR A 102 -11.70 16.66 -0.26
N VAL A 103 -10.40 16.55 0.02
CA VAL A 103 -9.56 15.39 -0.30
C VAL A 103 -9.12 14.73 0.99
N ARG A 104 -9.28 13.40 1.08
CA ARG A 104 -8.83 12.62 2.23
C ARG A 104 -7.31 12.44 2.20
N SER A 105 -6.72 12.18 3.36
CA SER A 105 -5.31 11.78 3.50
C SER A 105 -5.23 10.44 4.24
N VAL A 106 -4.19 9.67 3.93
CA VAL A 106 -3.83 8.44 4.65
C VAL A 106 -2.39 8.58 5.11
N GLU A 107 -2.19 8.67 6.42
CA GLU A 107 -0.89 8.84 7.06
C GLU A 107 -0.55 7.61 7.88
N ILE A 108 0.56 6.95 7.56
CA ILE A 108 0.88 5.60 8.06
C ILE A 108 2.16 5.67 8.88
N HIS A 109 2.09 5.29 10.14
CA HIS A 109 3.25 5.04 10.99
C HIS A 109 3.58 3.54 10.99
N ILE A 110 4.71 3.17 10.39
CA ILE A 110 5.18 1.78 10.34
C ILE A 110 5.85 1.42 11.66
N MET A 111 5.31 0.41 12.33
CA MET A 111 5.78 -0.03 13.65
C MET A 111 6.87 -1.12 13.51
N PRO A 112 7.66 -1.36 14.58
CA PRO A 112 8.62 -2.46 14.59
C PRO A 112 7.93 -3.81 14.48
N ALA A 113 8.67 -4.85 14.08
CA ALA A 113 8.13 -6.20 14.02
C ALA A 113 7.53 -6.63 15.37
N LEU A 114 6.49 -7.47 15.37
CA LEU A 114 5.84 -7.92 16.60
C LEU A 114 6.77 -8.72 17.54
N THR A 115 7.89 -9.23 17.02
CA THR A 115 8.93 -9.89 17.81
C THR A 115 9.82 -8.92 18.59
N GLU A 116 9.86 -7.65 18.19
CA GLU A 116 10.62 -6.62 18.89
C GLU A 116 9.84 -6.10 20.11
N PRO A 117 10.54 -5.53 21.12
CA PRO A 117 9.90 -4.95 22.29
C PRO A 117 8.85 -3.90 21.92
N SER A 118 7.88 -3.72 22.81
CA SER A 118 6.87 -2.68 22.67
C SER A 118 7.54 -1.29 22.52
N PRO A 119 7.00 -0.40 21.65
CA PRO A 119 7.45 0.98 21.51
C PRO A 119 7.54 1.77 22.82
N THR A 120 6.89 1.27 23.88
CA THR A 120 6.77 1.93 25.18
C THR A 120 7.52 1.21 26.29
N ALA A 121 8.13 0.06 25.99
CA ALA A 121 8.85 -0.75 26.97
C ALA A 121 10.19 -0.13 27.45
N THR A 122 10.68 0.92 26.81
CA THR A 122 12.04 1.47 27.06
C THR A 122 12.11 2.98 27.33
N GLY A 123 10.98 3.66 27.51
CA GLY A 123 10.98 5.11 27.78
C GLY A 123 11.42 5.44 29.21
N GLN A 124 12.39 6.35 29.36
CA GLN A 124 12.51 7.18 30.57
C GLN A 124 11.19 7.98 30.74
N GLU A 125 10.77 8.26 31.97
CA GLU A 125 9.58 9.07 32.24
C GLU A 125 9.62 10.37 31.41
N GLY A 126 8.68 10.50 30.45
CA GLY A 126 8.50 11.72 29.67
C GLY A 126 9.08 11.76 28.25
N GLN A 127 9.69 10.70 27.70
CA GLN A 127 10.15 10.69 26.29
C GLN A 127 9.74 9.42 25.53
N THR A 128 8.71 9.56 24.68
CA THR A 128 8.29 8.51 23.74
C THR A 128 9.17 8.54 22.49
N LYS A 129 9.75 7.40 22.12
CA LYS A 129 10.52 7.23 20.88
C LYS A 129 9.77 6.32 19.91
N PHE A 130 9.34 6.89 18.78
CA PHE A 130 8.68 6.13 17.73
C PHE A 130 9.67 5.43 16.81
N ASN A 131 9.21 4.35 16.17
CA ASN A 131 10.01 3.62 15.20
C ASN A 131 10.42 4.52 14.03
N ARG A 132 11.65 4.36 13.54
CA ARG A 132 12.16 5.18 12.45
C ARG A 132 12.88 4.31 11.44
N LEU A 133 12.36 4.34 10.22
CA LEU A 133 12.97 3.75 9.04
C LEU A 133 13.69 4.85 8.23
N PRO A 134 14.69 4.50 7.40
CA PRO A 134 15.23 5.41 6.39
C PRO A 134 14.13 5.93 5.45
N ASP A 135 14.36 7.07 4.81
CA ASP A 135 13.39 7.63 3.87
C ASP A 135 13.19 6.72 2.64
N PHE A 136 11.93 6.43 2.31
CA PHE A 136 11.53 5.58 1.18
C PHE A 136 10.48 6.26 0.29
N TYR A 137 10.63 7.55 0.01
CA TYR A 137 9.72 8.24 -0.91
C TYR A 137 9.71 7.59 -2.30
N LYS A 138 8.55 7.60 -2.95
CA LYS A 138 8.26 6.96 -4.24
C LYS A 138 8.27 5.43 -4.22
N THR A 139 8.68 4.79 -3.11
CA THR A 139 8.50 3.35 -2.93
C THR A 139 7.03 3.01 -2.94
N GLN A 140 6.66 1.97 -3.67
CA GLN A 140 5.29 1.44 -3.63
C GLN A 140 5.03 0.81 -2.26
N LEU A 141 3.91 1.21 -1.64
CA LEU A 141 3.45 0.69 -0.36
C LEU A 141 2.09 0.02 -0.56
N ASN A 142 1.98 -1.24 -0.13
CA ASN A 142 0.71 -1.95 0.00
C ASN A 142 0.29 -1.96 1.47
N LEU A 143 -0.94 -1.55 1.74
CA LEU A 143 -1.53 -1.45 3.07
C LEU A 143 -2.78 -2.33 3.13
N LEU A 144 -2.88 -3.10 4.21
CA LEU A 144 -4.08 -3.84 4.58
C LEU A 144 -4.60 -3.31 5.92
N ILE A 145 -5.72 -2.61 5.91
CA ILE A 145 -6.38 -2.09 7.12
C ILE A 145 -7.18 -3.24 7.75
N LEU A 146 -6.97 -3.49 9.04
CA LEU A 146 -7.54 -4.64 9.76
C LEU A 146 -8.55 -4.25 10.84
N GLY A 147 -8.55 -2.99 11.28
CA GLY A 147 -9.53 -2.50 12.23
C GLY A 147 -9.40 -1.03 12.56
N TYR A 148 -10.40 -0.52 13.27
CA TYR A 148 -10.51 0.86 13.73
C TYR A 148 -10.18 0.95 15.22
N ILE A 149 -9.45 1.99 15.61
CA ILE A 149 -9.08 2.26 17.02
C ILE A 149 -10.02 3.29 17.62
N ARG A 150 -10.08 4.50 17.02
CA ARG A 150 -10.76 5.66 17.62
C ARG A 150 -10.99 6.79 16.61
N PRO A 151 -11.91 7.74 16.89
CA PRO A 151 -12.05 8.94 16.08
C PRO A 151 -10.85 9.89 16.25
N GLU A 152 -10.78 10.88 15.36
CA GLU A 152 -9.86 12.02 15.51
C GLU A 152 -10.18 12.79 16.79
N PHE A 153 -9.14 13.26 17.47
CA PHE A 153 -9.27 14.08 18.68
C PHE A 153 -8.61 15.43 18.45
N ASP A 154 -9.17 16.45 19.08
CA ASP A 154 -8.56 17.76 19.20
C ASP A 154 -7.61 17.79 20.39
N TYR A 155 -6.40 18.31 20.18
CA TYR A 155 -5.37 18.35 21.21
C TYR A 155 -5.04 19.79 21.60
N VAL A 156 -5.03 20.03 22.91
CA VAL A 156 -4.63 21.32 23.50
C VAL A 156 -3.12 21.40 23.73
N SER A 157 -2.39 20.28 23.64
CA SER A 157 -0.93 20.22 23.80
C SER A 157 -0.31 19.13 22.92
N LEU A 158 0.99 19.30 22.59
CA LEU A 158 1.73 18.32 21.80
C LEU A 158 1.95 17.02 22.58
N GLU A 159 2.15 17.12 23.89
CA GLU A 159 2.38 15.98 24.79
C GLU A 159 1.16 15.06 24.82
N ALA A 160 -0.06 15.64 24.86
CA ALA A 160 -1.29 14.87 24.80
C ALA A 160 -1.44 14.14 23.45
N LEU A 161 -1.09 14.80 22.33
CA LEU A 161 -1.08 14.18 21.01
C LEU A 161 -0.08 13.02 20.92
N VAL A 162 1.15 13.25 21.38
CA VAL A 162 2.22 12.24 21.38
C VAL A 162 1.82 11.04 22.24
N GLU A 163 1.24 11.28 23.40
CA GLU A 163 0.77 10.23 24.31
C GLU A 163 -0.37 9.42 23.70
N ASP A 164 -1.32 10.06 23.03
CA ASP A 164 -2.40 9.32 22.39
C ASP A 164 -1.91 8.47 21.21
N ILE A 165 -0.98 8.98 20.40
CA ILE A 165 -0.35 8.19 19.32
C ILE A 165 0.45 7.02 19.90
N ARG A 166 1.15 7.23 21.01
CA ARG A 166 1.86 6.18 21.75
C ARG A 166 0.88 5.05 22.13
N VAL A 167 -0.24 5.42 22.77
CA VAL A 167 -1.28 4.46 23.16
C VAL A 167 -1.88 3.77 21.94
N ASP A 168 -2.09 4.48 20.83
CA ASP A 168 -2.61 3.87 19.59
C ASP A 168 -1.66 2.81 19.04
N CYS A 169 -0.35 3.03 19.10
CA CYS A 169 0.65 2.02 18.73
C CYS A 169 0.58 0.79 19.64
N GLU A 170 0.38 0.95 20.94
CA GLU A 170 0.20 -0.20 21.85
C GLU A 170 -1.08 -0.97 21.53
N VAL A 171 -2.20 -0.26 21.37
CA VAL A 171 -3.48 -0.88 21.03
C VAL A 171 -3.40 -1.63 19.72
N ALA A 172 -2.77 -1.06 18.69
CA ALA A 172 -2.54 -1.71 17.41
C ALA A 172 -1.68 -2.96 17.56
N ARG A 173 -0.58 -2.88 18.32
CA ARG A 173 0.32 -4.00 18.57
C ARG A 173 -0.40 -5.16 19.23
N GLU A 174 -1.09 -4.91 20.34
CA GLU A 174 -1.83 -5.93 21.09
C GLU A 174 -2.98 -6.51 20.24
N SER A 175 -3.67 -5.67 19.46
CA SER A 175 -4.72 -6.11 18.54
C SER A 175 -4.19 -7.06 17.46
N LEU A 176 -2.98 -6.77 16.91
CA LEU A 176 -2.31 -7.57 15.89
C LEU A 176 -1.64 -8.84 16.43
N LEU A 177 -1.42 -8.93 17.74
CA LEU A 177 -0.88 -10.13 18.38
C LEU A 177 -1.91 -11.26 18.53
N ARG A 178 -3.21 -10.95 18.46
CA ARG A 178 -4.30 -11.94 18.46
C ARG A 178 -4.21 -12.85 17.24
N GLU A 179 -4.54 -14.13 17.41
CA GLU A 179 -4.28 -15.19 16.42
C GLU A 179 -4.85 -14.88 15.03
N ASP A 180 -6.11 -14.42 14.96
CA ASP A 180 -6.80 -14.15 13.69
C ASP A 180 -6.32 -12.87 12.98
N TYR A 181 -5.51 -12.05 13.66
CA TYR A 181 -4.83 -10.89 13.08
C TYR A 181 -3.36 -11.18 12.76
N LYS A 182 -2.68 -11.89 13.66
CA LYS A 182 -1.26 -12.25 13.55
C LYS A 182 -0.96 -13.06 12.30
N CYS A 183 -1.93 -13.86 11.85
CA CYS A 183 -1.83 -14.64 10.62
C CYS A 183 -1.57 -13.78 9.36
N TYR A 184 -1.92 -12.48 9.36
CA TYR A 184 -1.63 -11.57 8.26
C TYR A 184 -0.14 -11.15 8.18
N ILE A 185 0.60 -11.29 9.28
CA ILE A 185 2.03 -10.94 9.36
C ILE A 185 2.87 -12.20 9.17
N VAL A 186 2.65 -13.20 10.04
CA VAL A 186 3.45 -14.42 10.09
C VAL A 186 2.71 -15.57 9.44
N ASP A 187 3.37 -16.27 8.51
CA ASP A 187 2.81 -17.50 7.95
C ASP A 187 3.00 -18.66 8.94
N SER A 188 1.91 -19.18 9.48
CA SER A 188 1.94 -20.42 10.26
C SER A 188 1.65 -21.66 9.40
N GLY A 189 1.35 -21.49 8.09
CA GLY A 189 0.88 -22.56 7.21
C GLY A 189 -0.56 -23.00 7.47
N LYS A 190 -1.26 -22.37 8.43
CA LYS A 190 -2.64 -22.69 8.84
C LYS A 190 -3.66 -21.61 8.47
N ALA A 191 -3.23 -20.58 7.76
CA ALA A 191 -4.08 -19.45 7.39
C ALA A 191 -5.19 -19.88 6.42
N SER A 192 -6.35 -19.23 6.51
CA SER A 192 -7.44 -19.43 5.55
C SER A 192 -7.00 -19.02 4.13
N GLY A 193 -7.73 -19.50 3.11
CA GLY A 193 -7.45 -19.14 1.71
C GLY A 193 -7.47 -17.62 1.49
N LYS A 194 -8.44 -16.93 2.12
CA LYS A 194 -8.57 -15.47 2.06
C LYS A 194 -7.35 -14.75 2.66
N VAL A 195 -6.89 -15.17 3.85
CA VAL A 195 -5.70 -14.58 4.48
C VAL A 195 -4.47 -14.79 3.59
N SER A 196 -4.33 -15.98 3.01
CA SER A 196 -3.23 -16.29 2.08
C SER A 196 -3.23 -15.39 0.85
N GLU A 197 -4.40 -15.12 0.28
CA GLU A 197 -4.58 -14.17 -0.83
C GLU A 197 -4.25 -12.72 -0.44
N ASP A 198 -4.71 -12.26 0.72
CA ASP A 198 -4.41 -10.92 1.24
C ASP A 198 -2.90 -10.73 1.47
N ARG A 199 -2.21 -11.76 1.98
CA ARG A 199 -0.75 -11.75 2.18
C ARG A 199 0.03 -11.81 0.88
N ALA A 200 -0.45 -12.60 -0.09
CA ALA A 200 0.14 -12.63 -1.42
C ALA A 200 0.03 -11.26 -2.09
N TRP A 201 -1.13 -10.61 -1.98
CA TRP A 201 -1.35 -9.25 -2.49
C TRP A 201 -0.45 -8.21 -1.81
N LEU A 202 -0.29 -8.25 -0.48
CA LEU A 202 0.64 -7.37 0.23
C LEU A 202 2.07 -7.46 -0.35
N LYS A 203 2.51 -8.68 -0.65
CA LYS A 203 3.86 -8.95 -1.17
C LYS A 203 3.95 -8.84 -2.70
N GLU A 204 2.83 -8.60 -3.38
CA GLU A 204 2.79 -8.51 -4.83
C GLU A 204 3.60 -7.30 -5.29
N LYS A 205 4.45 -7.53 -6.27
CA LYS A 205 5.21 -6.46 -6.93
C LYS A 205 4.24 -5.86 -7.94
N GLU A 206 4.01 -4.54 -7.88
CA GLU A 206 3.53 -3.89 -9.08
C GLU A 206 4.58 -4.13 -10.17
N SER A 207 4.24 -5.01 -11.11
CA SER A 207 4.83 -4.92 -12.44
C SER A 207 4.28 -3.63 -13.00
N CYS A 208 5.16 -2.69 -13.34
CA CYS A 208 4.80 -1.49 -14.09
C CYS A 208 4.02 -1.92 -15.34
N HIS A 209 2.71 -2.05 -15.22
CA HIS A 209 1.82 -2.18 -16.35
C HIS A 209 1.59 -0.75 -16.79
N SER A 210 2.42 -0.30 -17.75
CA SER A 210 1.93 0.64 -18.74
C SER A 210 0.52 0.15 -19.15
N ALA A 211 -0.49 0.97 -18.84
CA ALA A 211 -1.91 0.63 -18.83
C ALA A 211 -2.51 0.29 -20.23
N GLY A 212 -1.72 -0.22 -21.16
CA GLY A 212 -2.13 -0.48 -22.56
C GLY A 212 -2.20 -1.96 -22.98
N ALA A 213 -1.59 -2.91 -22.26
CA ALA A 213 -1.42 -4.27 -22.80
C ALA A 213 -2.44 -5.32 -22.31
N MET A 214 -3.11 -5.09 -21.16
CA MET A 214 -3.90 -6.14 -20.49
C MET A 214 -5.38 -6.20 -20.91
N LEU A 215 -5.82 -5.40 -21.89
CA LEU A 215 -7.19 -5.50 -22.44
C LEU A 215 -7.33 -6.52 -23.57
N ILE A 216 -6.23 -6.95 -24.20
CA ILE A 216 -6.30 -7.79 -25.42
C ILE A 216 -6.49 -9.27 -25.08
N PHE A 217 -5.97 -9.77 -23.95
CA PHE A 217 -6.08 -11.19 -23.60
C PHE A 217 -7.48 -11.61 -23.10
N CYS A 218 -8.20 -10.72 -22.41
CA CYS A 218 -9.53 -11.04 -21.86
C CYS A 218 -10.61 -11.12 -22.96
N VAL A 219 -10.48 -10.34 -24.04
CA VAL A 219 -11.41 -10.38 -25.17
C VAL A 219 -11.25 -11.67 -25.99
N ILE A 220 -10.05 -12.25 -26.06
CA ILE A 220 -9.79 -13.47 -26.84
C ILE A 220 -10.26 -14.74 -26.11
N CYS A 221 -10.20 -14.79 -24.78
CA CYS A 221 -10.66 -15.97 -24.02
C CYS A 221 -12.19 -16.07 -23.88
N LYS A 222 -12.94 -14.96 -23.90
CA LYS A 222 -14.41 -14.99 -23.78
C LYS A 222 -15.17 -15.38 -25.06
N ARG A 223 -14.49 -15.56 -26.20
CA ARG A 223 -15.11 -15.94 -27.49
C ARG A 223 -14.75 -17.36 -27.98
N ARG A 224 -14.51 -18.32 -27.09
CA ARG A 224 -14.43 -19.74 -27.46
C ARG A 224 -15.54 -20.56 -26.84
N LYS A 225 -16.74 -20.45 -27.40
CA LYS A 225 -17.70 -21.56 -27.47
C LYS A 225 -18.37 -21.56 -28.84
N LYS A 226 -18.18 -22.70 -29.52
CA LYS A 226 -18.91 -23.25 -30.69
C LYS A 226 -18.38 -22.93 -32.11
N ILE A 227 -18.04 -24.05 -32.78
CA ILE A 227 -18.06 -24.35 -34.23
C ILE A 227 -16.90 -23.70 -35.01
N GLY A 228 -16.14 -24.33 -35.90
CA GLY A 228 -16.12 -25.64 -36.56
C GLY A 228 -14.87 -25.64 -37.47
N CYS A 229 -14.58 -26.74 -38.14
CA CYS A 229 -13.38 -27.01 -38.96
C CYS A 229 -12.91 -25.83 -39.86
N PHE A 230 -11.65 -25.39 -39.72
CA PHE A 230 -10.99 -24.46 -40.64
C PHE A 230 -9.66 -25.05 -41.15
N SER A 231 -9.39 -24.87 -42.45
CA SER A 231 -8.26 -25.45 -43.18
C SER A 231 -6.93 -24.74 -42.90
N LEU A 232 -5.82 -25.43 -43.19
CA LEU A 232 -4.45 -25.10 -42.79
C LEU A 232 -3.90 -23.73 -43.26
N ILE A 233 -4.64 -23.00 -44.12
CA ILE A 233 -4.20 -21.73 -44.75
C ILE A 233 -4.47 -20.50 -43.87
N GLU A 234 -5.46 -20.53 -42.96
CA GLU A 234 -5.74 -19.39 -42.07
C GLU A 234 -4.76 -19.27 -40.88
N ARG A 235 -4.00 -20.33 -40.57
CA ARG A 235 -3.00 -20.30 -39.50
C ARG A 235 -1.72 -19.55 -39.85
N VAL A 236 -1.42 -19.35 -41.14
CA VAL A 236 -0.18 -18.69 -41.60
C VAL A 236 -0.31 -17.17 -41.61
N ILE A 237 -1.51 -16.63 -41.81
CA ILE A 237 -1.74 -15.18 -41.88
C ILE A 237 -1.72 -14.54 -40.47
N LEU A 238 -2.16 -15.27 -39.44
CA LEU A 238 -2.17 -14.78 -38.05
C LEU A 238 -0.80 -14.80 -37.36
N SER A 239 0.18 -15.60 -37.81
CA SER A 239 1.52 -15.61 -37.21
C SER A 239 2.47 -14.57 -37.83
N ALA A 240 2.28 -14.21 -39.11
CA ALA A 240 3.14 -13.25 -39.80
C ALA A 240 2.69 -11.78 -39.60
N GLY A 241 1.38 -11.51 -39.56
CA GLY A 241 0.86 -10.15 -39.41
C GLY A 241 1.09 -9.52 -38.02
N ALA A 242 1.10 -10.33 -36.96
CA ALA A 242 1.31 -9.85 -35.60
C ALA A 242 2.78 -9.47 -35.31
N MET A 243 3.75 -10.08 -36.00
CA MET A 243 5.17 -9.76 -35.83
C MET A 243 5.58 -8.45 -36.53
N LEU A 244 4.94 -8.07 -37.63
CA LEU A 244 5.26 -6.80 -38.31
C LEU A 244 4.80 -5.56 -37.52
N ILE A 245 3.68 -5.65 -36.81
CA ILE A 245 3.13 -4.52 -36.05
C ILE A 245 4.01 -4.23 -34.80
N PHE A 246 4.61 -5.25 -34.19
CA PHE A 246 5.52 -5.07 -33.06
C PHE A 246 6.89 -4.48 -33.48
N SER A 247 7.38 -4.76 -34.68
CA SER A 247 8.69 -4.26 -35.15
C SER A 247 8.66 -2.76 -35.49
N VAL A 248 7.55 -2.27 -36.06
CA VAL A 248 7.42 -0.84 -36.42
C VAL A 248 7.22 0.04 -35.18
N TYR A 249 6.55 -0.46 -34.14
CA TYR A 249 6.32 0.30 -32.90
C TYR A 249 7.59 0.45 -32.05
N PHE A 250 8.47 -0.57 -32.07
CA PHE A 250 9.73 -0.53 -31.33
C PHE A 250 10.75 0.42 -31.98
N GLN A 251 10.77 0.52 -33.31
CA GLN A 251 11.69 1.40 -34.04
C GLN A 251 11.40 2.90 -33.87
N LEU A 252 10.16 3.27 -33.52
CA LEU A 252 9.76 4.67 -33.31
C LEU A 252 10.06 5.19 -31.89
N THR A 253 10.38 4.31 -30.93
CA THR A 253 10.60 4.71 -29.52
C THR A 253 12.09 4.85 -29.17
N ILE A 254 12.99 4.61 -30.12
CA ILE A 254 14.44 4.82 -29.95
C ILE A 254 14.95 5.74 -31.05
N CYS A 255 14.80 7.05 -30.87
CA CYS A 255 15.66 8.03 -31.53
C CYS A 255 15.81 9.27 -30.64
N PRO A 256 17.01 9.54 -30.10
CA PRO A 256 17.29 10.75 -29.35
C PRO A 256 17.47 11.95 -30.29
N GLU A 257 17.22 13.13 -29.75
CA GLU A 257 17.26 14.45 -30.38
C GLU A 257 18.41 14.69 -31.36
N GLY A 258 18.12 15.25 -32.54
CA GLY A 258 19.14 15.90 -33.37
C GLY A 258 18.83 16.13 -34.85
N ARG A 259 18.53 17.40 -35.20
CA ARG A 259 18.73 18.09 -36.51
C ARG A 259 17.76 17.83 -37.69
N LYS A 260 16.80 18.76 -37.80
CA LYS A 260 16.55 19.76 -38.88
C LYS A 260 16.68 19.42 -40.40
N ILE A 261 15.59 19.77 -41.12
CA ILE A 261 15.41 20.20 -42.54
C ILE A 261 15.32 19.00 -43.54
N TYR A 262 14.35 18.82 -44.46
CA TYR A 262 13.82 19.70 -45.52
C TYR A 262 12.34 19.41 -45.90
N THR A 263 11.68 20.49 -46.35
CA THR A 263 10.45 20.59 -47.15
C THR A 263 10.54 19.89 -48.51
N PHE A 264 9.43 19.35 -49.04
CA PHE A 264 8.93 19.65 -50.39
C PHE A 264 7.46 19.22 -50.57
N SER A 265 6.86 19.81 -51.60
CA SER A 265 5.45 20.14 -51.81
C SER A 265 4.65 19.18 -52.70
N SER A 266 3.32 19.28 -52.55
CA SER A 266 2.24 19.16 -53.56
C SER A 266 2.25 18.01 -54.57
N LEU A 267 1.23 17.15 -54.48
CA LEU A 267 0.12 17.06 -55.44
C LEU A 267 -1.11 16.47 -54.72
#